data_AF-A0A369R1G9-F1
#
_entry.id   AF-A0A369R1G9-F1
#
_cell.length_a   1.000
_cell.length_b   1.000
_cell.length_c   1.000
_cell.angle_alpha   90.00
_cell.angle_beta   90.00
_cell.angle_gamma   90.00
#
_symmetry.space_group_name_H-M   'P 1'
#
loop_
_entity.id
_entity.type
_entity.pdbx_description
1 polymer ?
#
loop_
_entity_poly.entity_id
_entity_poly.type
_entity_poly.pdbx_seq_one_letter_code
_entity_poly.pdbx_strand_id
1 'polypeptide(L)'
;MERTVKAFNKEGLKKFRIFIDNLSVQGFLSPPFELLDESTLTDSVNGFAEIDDAKHFPDRLSVGKYLNNVLNDLHAEESNCGMWAWLSLVYFEQLCPPIRNGKINPGKVYGYIPSELYTEYYRHKLLGPYTLYKLHGEYASTLLSNPPHKVGEINEQIASRQTIVSNKEMIKAIHKLYYDADRTTFKRGATTRNKAGTVDRFWRVKEQLDFTYDFFSMQADSIIELLPSEFDRWRM
;
A
#
# COMPACT_ATOMS: atom_id res chain seq x y z
N MET A 1 20.44 5.85 9.67
CA MET A 1 21.36 6.89 9.16
C MET A 1 20.59 7.69 8.13
N GLU A 2 20.80 9.00 8.06
CA GLU A 2 20.09 9.82 7.08
C GLU A 2 20.68 9.64 5.68
N ARG A 3 19.81 9.48 4.68
CA ARG A 3 20.15 9.38 3.27
C ARG A 3 19.32 10.34 2.46
N THR A 4 19.95 11.06 1.55
CA THR A 4 19.25 11.84 0.52
C THR A 4 18.55 10.90 -0.46
N VAL A 5 17.28 11.17 -0.73
CA VAL A 5 16.48 10.38 -1.68
C VAL A 5 17.05 10.52 -3.10
N LYS A 6 17.21 9.40 -3.79
CA LYS A 6 17.61 9.31 -5.20
C LYS A 6 16.58 8.51 -6.01
N ALA A 7 16.79 8.44 -7.32
CA ALA A 7 16.04 7.55 -8.20
C ALA A 7 16.99 6.63 -8.96
N PHE A 8 16.64 5.35 -9.12
CA PHE A 8 17.34 4.52 -10.10
C PHE A 8 17.07 5.02 -11.52
N ASN A 9 18.14 5.13 -12.31
CA ASN A 9 18.03 5.34 -13.74
C ASN A 9 17.69 4.01 -14.45
N LYS A 10 17.64 4.00 -15.79
CA LYS A 10 17.28 2.81 -16.57
C LYS A 10 18.17 1.60 -16.26
N GLU A 11 19.48 1.79 -16.12
CA GLU A 11 20.41 0.70 -15.82
C GLU A 11 20.33 0.26 -14.35
N GLY A 12 20.12 1.20 -13.41
CA GLY A 12 19.85 0.89 -12.01
C GLY A 12 18.60 0.03 -11.83
N LEU A 13 17.50 0.40 -12.48
CA LEU A 13 16.25 -0.36 -12.48
C LEU A 13 16.46 -1.77 -13.04
N LYS A 14 17.22 -1.90 -14.14
CA LYS A 14 17.53 -3.19 -14.76
C LYS A 14 18.35 -4.08 -13.82
N LYS A 15 19.40 -3.55 -13.17
CA LYS A 15 20.20 -4.30 -12.19
C LYS A 15 19.34 -4.74 -11.00
N PHE A 16 18.53 -3.85 -10.45
CA PHE A 16 17.65 -4.18 -9.34
C PHE A 16 16.61 -5.24 -9.72
N ARG A 17 16.04 -5.14 -10.94
CA ARG A 17 15.13 -6.15 -11.48
C ARG A 17 15.78 -7.53 -11.55
N ILE A 18 16.99 -7.62 -12.12
CA ILE A 18 17.75 -8.86 -12.23
C ILE A 18 17.98 -9.47 -10.84
N PHE A 19 18.30 -8.65 -9.84
CA PHE A 19 18.42 -9.11 -8.46
C PHE A 19 17.13 -9.76 -7.95
N ILE A 20 15.97 -9.11 -8.10
CA ILE A 20 14.67 -9.66 -7.64
C ILE A 20 14.33 -10.97 -8.35
N ASP A 21 14.56 -11.05 -9.66
CA ASP A 21 14.30 -12.26 -10.45
C ASP A 21 15.23 -13.41 -10.02
N ASN A 22 16.52 -13.14 -9.82
CA ASN A 22 17.49 -14.13 -9.33
C ASN A 22 17.17 -14.59 -7.89
N LEU A 23 16.77 -13.66 -7.02
CA LEU A 23 16.36 -13.96 -5.66
C LEU A 23 15.13 -14.87 -5.63
N SER A 24 14.20 -14.69 -6.57
CA SER A 24 13.01 -15.55 -6.71
C SER A 24 13.37 -17.00 -7.02
N VAL A 25 14.47 -17.22 -7.75
CA VAL A 25 14.95 -18.56 -8.14
C VAL A 25 15.82 -19.18 -7.03
N GLN A 26 16.81 -18.44 -6.55
CA GLN A 26 17.84 -18.97 -5.64
C GLN A 26 17.39 -18.93 -4.18
N GLY A 27 16.68 -17.88 -3.77
CA GLY A 27 16.14 -17.69 -2.43
C GLY A 27 17.15 -17.38 -1.32
N PHE A 28 18.43 -17.22 -1.63
CA PHE A 28 19.48 -16.88 -0.65
C PHE A 28 20.48 -15.90 -1.28
N LEU A 29 20.04 -14.68 -1.56
CA LEU A 29 20.90 -13.61 -2.05
C LEU A 29 20.83 -12.41 -1.11
N SER A 30 22.00 -11.85 -0.81
CA SER A 30 22.09 -10.59 -0.09
C SER A 30 21.57 -9.44 -0.97
N PRO A 31 20.84 -8.46 -0.39
CA PRO A 31 20.43 -7.28 -1.14
C PRO A 31 21.65 -6.49 -1.63
N PRO A 32 21.66 -6.04 -2.89
CA PRO A 32 22.81 -5.35 -3.48
C PRO A 32 22.80 -3.86 -3.08
N PHE A 33 23.00 -3.58 -1.79
CA PHE A 33 22.92 -2.22 -1.25
C PHE A 33 23.92 -1.24 -1.89
N GLU A 34 25.00 -1.74 -2.48
CA GLU A 34 25.96 -0.95 -3.24
C GLU A 34 25.32 -0.17 -4.39
N LEU A 35 24.21 -0.66 -4.97
CA LEU A 35 23.53 0.02 -6.08
C LEU A 35 22.96 1.38 -5.65
N LEU A 36 22.68 1.59 -4.35
CA LEU A 36 22.09 2.82 -3.82
C LEU A 36 23.03 4.03 -3.99
N ASP A 37 24.34 3.78 -4.09
CA ASP A 37 25.39 4.80 -4.04
C ASP A 37 26.19 4.91 -5.36
N GLU A 38 25.97 4.00 -6.32
CA GLU A 38 26.57 4.06 -7.66
C GLU A 38 25.98 5.22 -8.50
N SER A 39 26.78 6.27 -8.71
CA SER A 39 26.38 7.45 -9.51
C SER A 39 26.02 7.13 -10.97
N THR A 40 26.50 6.01 -11.51
CA THR A 40 26.15 5.53 -12.84
C THR A 40 24.79 4.83 -12.90
N LEU A 41 24.19 4.50 -11.75
CA LEU A 41 22.90 3.82 -11.62
C LEU A 41 21.79 4.69 -11.04
N THR A 42 22.14 5.83 -10.46
CA THR A 42 21.21 6.71 -9.75
C THR A 42 21.21 8.12 -10.32
N ASP A 43 20.03 8.70 -10.46
CA ASP A 43 19.79 10.10 -10.77
C ASP A 43 19.32 10.85 -9.52
N SER A 44 19.47 12.19 -9.52
CA SER A 44 18.85 13.06 -8.51
C SER A 44 17.34 13.14 -8.73
N VAL A 45 16.57 13.33 -7.66
CA VAL A 45 15.13 13.61 -7.74
C VAL A 45 14.87 15.11 -7.86
N ASN A 46 13.69 15.48 -8.35
CA ASN A 46 13.27 16.88 -8.38
C ASN A 46 12.86 17.32 -6.97
N GLY A 47 13.72 18.13 -6.34
CA GLY A 47 13.57 18.59 -4.95
C GLY A 47 14.55 17.91 -4.01
N PHE A 48 14.30 18.01 -2.71
CA PHE A 48 15.16 17.45 -1.69
C PHE A 48 14.31 16.76 -0.62
N ALA A 49 14.70 15.54 -0.27
CA ALA A 49 14.16 14.82 0.87
C ALA A 49 15.24 13.92 1.46
N GLU A 50 15.17 13.73 2.77
CA GLU A 50 16.02 12.80 3.50
C GLU A 50 15.16 11.76 4.18
N ILE A 51 15.68 10.55 4.23
CA ILE A 51 15.07 9.42 4.90
C ILE A 51 16.08 8.83 5.89
N ASP A 52 15.58 8.35 7.03
CA ASP A 52 16.32 7.48 7.93
C ASP A 52 16.28 6.04 7.41
N ASP A 53 17.40 5.55 6.89
CA ASP A 53 17.52 4.17 6.41
C ASP A 53 17.46 3.10 7.52
N ALA A 54 17.60 3.52 8.78
CA ALA A 54 17.46 2.65 9.95
C ALA A 54 16.01 2.61 10.47
N LYS A 55 15.08 3.34 9.82
CA LYS A 55 13.69 3.41 10.26
C LYS A 55 13.04 2.05 10.19
N HIS A 56 12.52 1.57 11.33
CA HIS A 56 11.72 0.35 11.38
C HIS A 56 10.21 0.65 11.37
N PHE A 57 9.47 -0.09 10.54
CA PHE A 57 8.02 0.04 10.40
C PHE A 57 7.28 -1.16 11.01
N PRO A 58 6.46 -0.97 12.06
CA PRO A 58 5.63 -2.05 12.61
C PRO A 58 4.54 -2.52 11.64
N ASP A 59 4.01 -1.61 10.83
CA ASP A 59 2.91 -1.86 9.91
C ASP A 59 3.00 -0.96 8.66
N ARG A 60 2.13 -1.23 7.68
CA ARG A 60 2.06 -0.43 6.46
C ARG A 60 1.52 0.98 6.71
N LEU A 61 0.75 1.23 7.77
CA LEU A 61 0.24 2.56 8.08
C LEU A 61 1.39 3.50 8.44
N SER A 62 2.32 3.02 9.26
CA SER A 62 3.54 3.71 9.65
C SER A 62 4.45 4.01 8.46
N VAL A 63 4.51 3.10 7.47
CA VAL A 63 5.18 3.35 6.17
C VAL A 63 4.54 4.53 5.47
N GLY A 64 3.22 4.48 5.26
CA GLY A 64 2.50 5.53 4.54
C GLY A 64 2.63 6.90 5.20
N LYS A 65 2.45 6.95 6.53
CA LYS A 65 2.58 8.17 7.33
C LYS A 65 3.97 8.77 7.28
N TYR A 66 5.00 7.94 7.44
CA TYR A 66 6.38 8.39 7.40
C TYR A 66 6.76 8.92 6.03
N LEU A 67 6.48 8.17 4.96
CA LEU A 67 6.80 8.57 3.59
C LEU A 67 6.04 9.83 3.19
N ASN A 68 4.75 9.94 3.54
CA ASN A 68 3.97 11.14 3.28
C ASN A 68 4.53 12.38 4.00
N ASN A 69 5.17 12.20 5.16
CA ASN A 69 5.81 13.30 5.88
C ASN A 69 7.14 13.71 5.25
N VAL A 70 8.04 12.74 4.97
CA VAL A 70 9.39 13.04 4.48
C VAL A 70 9.45 13.43 3.00
N LEU A 71 8.46 13.01 2.20
CA LEU A 71 8.42 13.26 0.76
C LEU A 71 7.45 14.40 0.38
N ASN A 72 6.86 15.09 1.37
CA ASN A 72 5.86 16.15 1.15
C ASN A 72 6.35 17.28 0.23
N ASP A 73 7.65 17.57 0.23
CA ASP A 73 8.27 18.64 -0.56
C ASP A 73 8.81 18.16 -1.92
N LEU A 74 8.70 16.86 -2.24
CA LEU A 74 9.04 16.32 -3.56
C LEU A 74 7.85 16.44 -4.51
N HIS A 75 7.99 17.21 -5.58
CA HIS A 75 6.98 17.34 -6.62
C HIS A 75 6.97 16.10 -7.53
N ALA A 76 5.77 15.58 -7.89
CA ALA A 76 5.54 14.46 -8.83
C ALA A 76 6.06 13.07 -8.39
N GLU A 77 5.98 12.78 -7.09
CA GLU A 77 6.53 11.59 -6.44
C GLU A 77 5.97 10.24 -6.95
N GLU A 78 4.65 10.14 -7.17
CA GLU A 78 3.97 8.83 -7.39
C GLU A 78 4.34 8.14 -8.71
N SER A 79 4.67 8.91 -9.74
CA SER A 79 5.02 8.38 -11.07
C SER A 79 6.52 8.08 -11.22
N ASN A 80 7.36 8.48 -10.26
CA ASN A 80 8.80 8.26 -10.33
C ASN A 80 9.17 6.81 -9.98
N CYS A 81 9.08 5.93 -10.98
CA CYS A 81 9.40 4.50 -10.85
C CYS A 81 10.81 4.26 -10.27
N GLY A 82 11.80 5.03 -10.72
CA GLY A 82 13.18 4.94 -10.25
C GLY A 82 13.33 5.22 -8.75
N MET A 83 12.64 6.22 -8.24
CA MET A 83 12.66 6.60 -6.83
C MET A 83 12.01 5.55 -5.95
N TRP A 84 10.83 5.04 -6.33
CA TRP A 84 10.15 3.99 -5.57
C TRP A 84 10.92 2.67 -5.55
N ALA A 85 11.61 2.35 -6.65
CA ALA A 85 12.51 1.21 -6.72
C ALA A 85 13.75 1.40 -5.82
N TRP A 86 14.34 2.59 -5.81
CA TRP A 86 15.46 2.93 -4.94
C TRP A 86 15.06 2.84 -3.45
N LEU A 87 13.93 3.44 -3.06
CA LEU A 87 13.38 3.33 -1.70
C LEU A 87 13.08 1.87 -1.31
N SER A 88 12.62 1.06 -2.26
CA SER A 88 12.36 -0.36 -2.00
C SER A 88 13.65 -1.15 -1.73
N LEU A 89 14.78 -0.77 -2.33
CA LEU A 89 16.07 -1.35 -1.98
C LEU A 89 16.57 -0.87 -0.61
N VAL A 90 16.37 0.41 -0.27
CA VAL A 90 16.73 0.94 1.07
C VAL A 90 16.07 0.12 2.18
N TYR A 91 14.76 -0.13 2.07
CA TYR A 91 14.00 -0.84 3.11
C TYR A 91 13.85 -2.35 2.83
N PHE A 92 14.68 -2.91 1.93
CA PHE A 92 14.44 -4.24 1.34
C PHE A 92 14.24 -5.35 2.38
N GLU A 93 15.04 -5.37 3.44
CA GLU A 93 14.98 -6.41 4.48
C GLU A 93 13.63 -6.43 5.21
N GLN A 94 13.02 -5.26 5.43
CA GLN A 94 11.69 -5.14 6.05
C GLN A 94 10.57 -5.50 5.08
N LEU A 95 10.78 -5.24 3.79
CA LEU A 95 9.83 -5.54 2.72
C LEU A 95 9.88 -7.01 2.30
N CYS A 96 11.00 -7.69 2.51
CA CYS A 96 11.26 -9.04 2.06
C CYS A 96 12.03 -9.86 3.12
N PRO A 97 11.48 -10.02 4.34
CA PRO A 97 12.15 -10.76 5.40
C PRO A 97 12.27 -12.25 5.04
N PRO A 98 13.28 -12.96 5.58
CA PRO A 98 13.43 -14.39 5.38
C PRO A 98 12.24 -15.17 5.97
N ILE A 99 11.86 -16.28 5.31
CA ILE A 99 10.89 -17.25 5.82
C ILE A 99 11.57 -18.22 6.81
N ARG A 100 10.78 -19.13 7.43
CA ARG A 100 11.24 -20.02 8.52
C ARG A 100 12.54 -20.81 8.26
N ASN A 101 12.87 -21.11 7.00
CA ASN A 101 14.08 -21.85 6.63
C ASN A 101 15.26 -20.94 6.21
N GLY A 102 15.19 -19.64 6.51
CA GLY A 102 16.16 -18.63 6.07
C GLY A 102 16.05 -18.24 4.59
N LYS A 103 15.26 -18.98 3.79
CA LYS A 103 14.99 -18.65 2.39
C LYS A 103 14.26 -17.31 2.30
N ILE A 104 14.48 -16.56 1.24
CA ILE A 104 13.77 -15.32 0.93
C ILE A 104 12.85 -15.60 -0.25
N ASN A 105 11.60 -15.15 -0.15
CA ASN A 105 10.65 -15.18 -1.27
C ASN A 105 10.16 -13.76 -1.54
N PRO A 106 10.69 -13.09 -2.59
CA PRO A 106 10.31 -11.72 -2.88
C PRO A 106 8.87 -11.59 -3.37
N GLY A 107 8.24 -12.67 -3.80
CA GLY A 107 6.92 -12.64 -4.42
C GLY A 107 6.99 -12.03 -5.82
N LYS A 108 6.13 -11.05 -6.11
CA LYS A 108 6.09 -10.39 -7.41
C LYS A 108 6.88 -9.09 -7.39
N VAL A 109 7.56 -8.82 -8.51
CA VAL A 109 8.38 -7.62 -8.69
C VAL A 109 7.67 -6.29 -8.46
N TYR A 110 6.36 -6.21 -8.76
CA TYR A 110 5.56 -5.00 -8.56
C TYR A 110 5.47 -4.58 -7.08
N GLY A 111 5.90 -5.45 -6.15
CA GLY A 111 6.08 -5.11 -4.74
C GLY A 111 7.21 -4.12 -4.47
N TYR A 112 8.16 -3.98 -5.40
CA TYR A 112 9.41 -3.21 -5.24
C TYR A 112 9.68 -2.24 -6.40
N ILE A 113 9.21 -2.54 -7.61
CA ILE A 113 9.36 -1.68 -8.77
C ILE A 113 7.94 -1.37 -9.25
N PRO A 114 7.49 -0.09 -9.27
CA PRO A 114 6.15 0.25 -9.72
C PRO A 114 5.84 -0.33 -11.10
N SER A 115 4.66 -0.94 -11.21
CA SER A 115 4.14 -1.43 -12.48
C SER A 115 3.56 -0.28 -13.29
N GLU A 116 3.63 -0.38 -14.61
CA GLU A 116 2.92 0.54 -15.52
C GLU A 116 1.40 0.34 -15.46
N LEU A 117 0.94 -0.81 -14.93
CA LEU A 117 -0.47 -1.09 -14.77
C LEU A 117 -1.02 -0.35 -13.55
N TYR A 118 -1.93 0.59 -13.80
CA TYR A 118 -2.64 1.37 -12.76
C TYR A 118 -3.46 0.49 -11.79
N THR A 119 -3.65 -0.79 -12.09
CA THR A 119 -4.32 -1.77 -11.21
C THR A 119 -3.37 -2.47 -10.24
N GLU A 120 -2.07 -2.20 -10.32
CA GLU A 120 -1.06 -2.86 -9.47
C GLU A 120 -0.38 -1.91 -8.48
N TYR A 121 -0.55 -0.59 -8.61
CA TYR A 121 0.11 0.41 -7.75
C TYR A 121 -0.10 0.13 -6.24
N TYR A 122 -1.33 -0.24 -5.83
CA TYR A 122 -1.66 -0.50 -4.42
C TYR A 122 -0.97 -1.76 -3.85
N ARG A 123 -0.44 -2.62 -4.72
CA ARG A 123 0.31 -3.84 -4.35
C ARG A 123 1.79 -3.55 -4.10
N HIS A 124 2.28 -2.39 -4.52
CA HIS A 124 3.62 -1.93 -4.19
C HIS A 124 3.73 -1.72 -2.67
N LYS A 125 4.82 -2.21 -2.08
CA LYS A 125 4.93 -2.27 -0.61
C LYS A 125 5.17 -0.91 0.05
N LEU A 126 5.75 0.06 -0.68
CA LEU A 126 5.93 1.45 -0.22
C LEU A 126 4.95 2.44 -0.86
N LEU A 127 4.97 2.57 -2.20
CA LEU A 127 4.03 3.42 -2.96
C LEU A 127 2.57 3.18 -2.60
N GLY A 128 2.12 1.92 -2.49
CA GLY A 128 0.73 1.61 -2.13
C GLY A 128 0.29 2.26 -0.80
N PRO A 129 1.00 1.99 0.31
CA PRO A 129 0.73 2.65 1.59
C PRO A 129 0.87 4.17 1.57
N TYR A 130 1.87 4.71 0.87
CA TYR A 130 2.02 6.15 0.71
C TYR A 130 0.78 6.77 0.05
N THR A 131 0.35 6.26 -1.10
CA THR A 131 -0.81 6.78 -1.84
C THR A 131 -2.09 6.65 -1.01
N LEU A 132 -2.30 5.51 -0.34
CA LEU A 132 -3.48 5.28 0.50
C LEU A 132 -3.52 6.23 1.71
N TYR A 133 -2.37 6.49 2.36
CA TYR A 133 -2.31 7.45 3.47
C TYR A 133 -2.52 8.88 2.98
N LYS A 134 -1.93 9.27 1.86
CA LYS A 134 -2.13 10.60 1.26
C LYS A 134 -3.60 10.88 0.94
N LEU A 135 -4.33 9.88 0.43
CA LEU A 135 -5.75 10.00 0.09
C LEU A 135 -6.67 10.02 1.32
N HIS A 136 -6.38 9.22 2.35
CA HIS A 136 -7.34 8.95 3.43
C HIS A 136 -6.89 9.37 4.82
N GLY A 137 -5.62 9.74 4.99
CA GLY A 137 -5.01 10.01 6.30
C GLY A 137 -5.14 8.80 7.22
N GLU A 138 -5.52 9.04 8.47
CA GLU A 138 -5.66 8.00 9.49
C GLU A 138 -6.70 6.93 9.14
N TYR A 139 -7.69 7.21 8.29
CA TYR A 139 -8.67 6.20 7.84
C TYR A 139 -8.05 5.12 6.94
N ALA A 140 -6.83 5.36 6.42
CA ALA A 140 -6.05 4.35 5.70
C ALA A 140 -5.65 3.16 6.59
N SER A 141 -5.77 3.28 7.92
CA SER A 141 -5.61 2.18 8.88
C SER A 141 -6.44 0.94 8.50
N THR A 142 -7.62 1.17 7.92
CA THR A 142 -8.51 0.15 7.33
C THR A 142 -7.80 -0.68 6.26
N LEU A 143 -6.87 -0.13 5.52
CA LEU A 143 -6.17 -0.84 4.45
C LEU A 143 -4.75 -1.23 4.86
N LEU A 144 -4.17 -0.59 5.87
CA LEU A 144 -2.73 -0.63 6.12
C LEU A 144 -2.31 -1.29 7.44
N SER A 145 -3.18 -2.09 8.06
CA SER A 145 -2.91 -2.74 9.36
C SER A 145 -2.00 -3.98 9.32
N ASN A 146 -1.46 -4.36 8.16
CA ASN A 146 -0.55 -5.51 8.03
C ASN A 146 0.92 -5.07 8.14
N PRO A 147 1.86 -5.98 8.47
CA PRO A 147 3.30 -5.70 8.39
C PRO A 147 3.75 -5.24 6.99
N PRO A 148 4.86 -4.48 6.87
CA PRO A 148 5.31 -3.87 5.61
C PRO A 148 5.48 -4.85 4.43
N HIS A 149 5.90 -6.08 4.70
CA HIS A 149 6.12 -7.11 3.68
C HIS A 149 4.84 -7.78 3.14
N LYS A 150 3.67 -7.53 3.76
CA LYS A 150 2.43 -8.25 3.48
C LYS A 150 1.30 -7.31 3.06
N VAL A 151 0.86 -7.43 1.81
CA VAL A 151 -0.38 -6.81 1.33
C VAL A 151 -1.56 -7.63 1.88
N GLY A 152 -2.49 -6.98 2.58
CA GLY A 152 -3.64 -7.67 3.19
C GLY A 152 -4.74 -7.99 2.19
N GLU A 153 -5.51 -9.07 2.44
CA GLU A 153 -6.65 -9.47 1.60
C GLU A 153 -7.66 -8.33 1.40
N ILE A 154 -7.87 -7.50 2.42
CA ILE A 154 -8.74 -6.34 2.30
C ILE A 154 -8.28 -5.35 1.22
N ASN A 155 -6.96 -5.17 1.02
CA ASN A 155 -6.47 -4.31 -0.07
C ASN A 155 -6.90 -4.90 -1.42
N GLU A 156 -6.82 -6.22 -1.57
CA GLU A 156 -7.29 -6.87 -2.79
C GLU A 156 -8.80 -6.70 -2.99
N GLN A 157 -9.58 -6.69 -1.91
CA GLN A 157 -11.03 -6.50 -1.99
C GLN A 157 -11.46 -5.03 -2.13
N ILE A 158 -10.67 -4.04 -1.68
CA ILE A 158 -11.05 -2.62 -1.69
C ILE A 158 -10.17 -1.81 -2.63
N ALA A 159 -8.84 -1.84 -2.45
CA ALA A 159 -7.91 -0.98 -3.19
C ALA A 159 -7.83 -1.33 -4.69
N SER A 160 -8.28 -2.53 -5.07
CA SER A 160 -8.48 -2.91 -6.47
C SER A 160 -9.63 -2.19 -7.16
N ARG A 161 -10.57 -1.60 -6.40
CA ARG A 161 -11.78 -0.96 -6.90
C ARG A 161 -11.62 0.55 -6.86
N GLN A 162 -11.25 1.12 -8.01
CA GLN A 162 -10.94 2.56 -8.13
C GLN A 162 -12.09 3.47 -7.67
N THR A 163 -13.34 3.10 -7.93
CA THR A 163 -14.53 3.87 -7.52
C THR A 163 -14.76 3.90 -6.00
N ILE A 164 -14.17 2.96 -5.27
CA ILE A 164 -14.24 2.88 -3.80
C ILE A 164 -13.03 3.58 -3.20
N VAL A 165 -11.82 3.18 -3.62
CA VAL A 165 -10.57 3.69 -3.03
C VAL A 165 -10.32 5.16 -3.35
N SER A 166 -10.86 5.72 -4.44
CA SER A 166 -10.76 7.16 -4.70
C SER A 166 -11.72 8.00 -3.85
N ASN A 167 -12.72 7.39 -3.21
CA ASN A 167 -13.74 8.09 -2.43
C ASN A 167 -13.42 8.02 -0.92
N LYS A 168 -13.02 9.16 -0.36
CA LYS A 168 -12.66 9.28 1.06
C LYS A 168 -13.83 8.94 2.00
N GLU A 169 -15.05 9.36 1.68
CA GLU A 169 -16.23 9.08 2.51
C GLU A 169 -16.61 7.60 2.46
N MET A 170 -16.37 6.94 1.33
CA MET A 170 -16.53 5.50 1.20
C MET A 170 -15.55 4.73 2.10
N ILE A 171 -14.27 5.10 2.08
CA ILE A 171 -13.26 4.49 2.98
C ILE A 171 -13.58 4.76 4.45
N LYS A 172 -14.07 5.96 4.79
CA LYS A 172 -14.56 6.25 6.15
C LYS A 172 -15.74 5.37 6.54
N ALA A 173 -16.71 5.15 5.66
CA ALA A 173 -17.85 4.28 5.92
C ALA A 173 -17.41 2.83 6.19
N ILE A 174 -16.51 2.31 5.36
CA ILE A 174 -15.90 0.98 5.54
C ILE A 174 -15.12 0.91 6.85
N HIS A 175 -14.34 1.94 7.19
CA HIS A 175 -13.63 2.02 8.47
C HIS A 175 -14.62 1.92 9.64
N LYS A 176 -15.69 2.75 9.65
CA LYS A 176 -16.70 2.76 10.71
C LYS A 176 -17.38 1.41 10.89
N LEU A 177 -17.73 0.73 9.78
CA LEU A 177 -18.40 -0.57 9.84
C LEU A 177 -17.48 -1.70 10.31
N TYR A 178 -16.26 -1.76 9.77
CA TYR A 178 -15.49 -3.00 9.79
C TYR A 178 -14.17 -2.92 10.54
N TYR A 179 -13.67 -1.73 10.86
CA TYR A 179 -12.43 -1.58 11.62
C TYR A 179 -12.69 -1.78 13.11
N ASP A 180 -11.74 -2.44 13.76
CA ASP A 180 -11.69 -2.78 15.18
C ASP A 180 -10.45 -2.06 15.74
N ALA A 181 -10.69 -0.94 16.42
CA ALA A 181 -9.63 -0.05 16.91
C ALA A 181 -8.81 -0.71 18.02
N ASP A 182 -9.44 -1.53 18.87
CA ASP A 182 -8.78 -2.22 19.99
C ASP A 182 -7.77 -3.25 19.48
N ARG A 183 -8.13 -3.97 18.40
CA ARG A 183 -7.25 -4.97 17.76
C ARG A 183 -6.43 -4.40 16.60
N THR A 184 -6.56 -3.09 16.33
CA THR A 184 -5.96 -2.39 15.20
C THR A 184 -6.09 -3.15 13.88
N THR A 185 -7.26 -3.74 13.62
CA THR A 185 -7.48 -4.64 12.48
C THR A 185 -8.97 -4.72 12.13
N PHE A 186 -9.40 -5.69 11.33
CA PHE A 186 -10.81 -5.89 11.02
C PHE A 186 -11.56 -6.65 12.12
N LYS A 187 -12.82 -6.26 12.31
CA LYS A 187 -13.81 -7.05 13.04
C LYS A 187 -13.84 -8.47 12.45
N ARG A 188 -13.80 -9.49 13.32
CA ARG A 188 -13.67 -10.89 12.91
C ARG A 188 -14.80 -11.28 11.94
N GLY A 189 -14.43 -11.80 10.77
CA GLY A 189 -15.37 -12.23 9.74
C GLY A 189 -15.80 -11.15 8.74
N ALA A 190 -15.40 -9.88 8.93
CA ALA A 190 -15.75 -8.78 8.02
C ALA A 190 -15.23 -8.97 6.58
N THR A 191 -14.12 -9.69 6.41
CA THR A 191 -13.49 -9.93 5.10
C THR A 191 -13.92 -11.25 4.44
N THR A 192 -14.81 -12.02 5.08
CA THR A 192 -15.25 -13.31 4.53
C THR A 192 -16.06 -13.11 3.24
N ARG A 193 -15.68 -13.81 2.18
CA ARG A 193 -16.34 -13.73 0.86
C ARG A 193 -17.72 -14.39 0.88
N ASN A 194 -18.60 -13.92 -0.01
CA ASN A 194 -19.93 -14.50 -0.23
C ASN A 194 -20.80 -14.60 1.04
N LYS A 195 -20.66 -13.67 1.99
CA LYS A 195 -21.51 -13.59 3.19
C LYS A 195 -22.22 -12.25 3.28
N ALA A 196 -23.45 -12.28 3.78
CA ALA A 196 -24.26 -11.10 3.98
C ALA A 196 -23.56 -10.07 4.88
N GLY A 197 -23.65 -8.80 4.51
CA GLY A 197 -23.07 -7.67 5.23
C GLY A 197 -21.54 -7.56 5.25
N THR A 198 -20.77 -8.47 4.66
CA THR A 198 -19.29 -8.38 4.65
C THR A 198 -18.78 -7.34 3.66
N VAL A 199 -17.47 -7.05 3.68
CA VAL A 199 -16.83 -6.14 2.72
C VAL A 199 -17.05 -6.57 1.26
N ASP A 200 -17.04 -7.89 0.98
CA ASP A 200 -17.38 -8.40 -0.36
C ASP A 200 -18.86 -8.17 -0.73
N ARG A 201 -19.75 -8.08 0.25
CA ARG A 201 -21.16 -7.76 -0.01
C ARG A 201 -21.36 -6.26 -0.18
N PHE A 202 -20.61 -5.44 0.56
CA PHE A 202 -20.66 -3.98 0.52
C PHE A 202 -20.54 -3.42 -0.89
N TRP A 203 -19.50 -3.82 -1.64
CA TRP A 203 -19.29 -3.27 -2.98
C TRP A 203 -20.41 -3.65 -3.96
N ARG A 204 -20.97 -4.86 -3.84
CA ARG A 204 -22.08 -5.31 -4.71
C ARG A 204 -23.35 -4.51 -4.44
N VAL A 205 -23.62 -4.20 -3.18
CA VAL A 205 -24.75 -3.35 -2.80
C VAL A 205 -24.52 -1.92 -3.25
N LYS A 206 -23.30 -1.40 -3.08
CA LYS A 206 -22.90 -0.09 -3.61
C LYS A 206 -23.15 0.01 -5.12
N GLU A 207 -22.74 -0.96 -5.92
CA GLU A 207 -23.00 -0.97 -7.38
C GLU A 207 -24.49 -0.95 -7.73
N GLN A 208 -25.34 -1.57 -6.92
CA GLN A 208 -26.80 -1.50 -7.11
C GLN A 208 -27.35 -0.11 -6.76
N LEU A 209 -26.83 0.50 -5.70
CA LEU A 209 -27.24 1.84 -5.26
C LEU A 209 -26.69 2.96 -6.17
N ASP A 210 -25.61 2.72 -6.92
CA ASP A 210 -25.02 3.67 -7.88
C ASP A 210 -26.02 4.12 -8.95
N PHE A 211 -27.04 3.31 -9.25
CA PHE A 211 -28.08 3.67 -10.21
C PHE A 211 -29.02 4.77 -9.71
N THR A 212 -29.07 5.02 -8.40
CA THR A 212 -30.01 5.98 -7.79
C THR A 212 -29.33 7.03 -6.91
N TYR A 213 -28.12 6.76 -6.41
CA TYR A 213 -27.39 7.64 -5.49
C TYR A 213 -26.01 8.00 -6.04
N ASP A 214 -25.64 9.27 -5.90
CA ASP A 214 -24.27 9.73 -6.17
C ASP A 214 -23.43 9.64 -4.88
N PHE A 215 -22.66 8.57 -4.74
CA PHE A 215 -21.80 8.36 -3.57
C PHE A 215 -20.66 9.38 -3.43
N PHE A 216 -20.30 10.14 -4.48
CA PHE A 216 -19.23 11.15 -4.38
C PHE A 216 -19.68 12.43 -3.68
N SER A 217 -21.00 12.69 -3.62
CA SER A 217 -21.58 13.81 -2.88
C SER A 217 -22.06 13.44 -1.46
N MET A 218 -21.95 12.18 -1.07
CA MET A 218 -22.44 11.68 0.21
C MET A 218 -21.38 11.65 1.32
N GLN A 219 -21.81 11.90 2.55
CA GLN A 219 -21.00 11.71 3.75
C GLN A 219 -21.04 10.24 4.23
N ALA A 220 -20.00 9.80 4.92
CA ALA A 220 -19.86 8.41 5.38
C ALA A 220 -21.08 7.88 6.17
N ASP A 221 -21.69 8.70 7.03
CA ASP A 221 -22.85 8.27 7.83
C ASP A 221 -24.10 8.06 6.96
N SER A 222 -24.35 8.95 6.01
CA SER A 222 -25.44 8.78 5.04
C SER A 222 -25.24 7.55 4.15
N ILE A 223 -23.99 7.23 3.77
CA ILE A 223 -23.68 5.99 3.06
C ILE A 223 -24.07 4.77 3.91
N ILE A 224 -23.73 4.78 5.20
CA ILE A 224 -24.04 3.68 6.12
C ILE A 224 -25.56 3.54 6.29
N GLU A 225 -26.30 4.63 6.40
CA GLU A 225 -27.77 4.63 6.56
C GLU A 225 -28.50 4.02 5.36
N LEU A 226 -28.00 4.21 4.13
CA LEU A 226 -28.57 3.60 2.92
C LEU A 226 -28.39 2.08 2.85
N LEU A 227 -27.45 1.52 3.62
CA LEU A 227 -27.18 0.09 3.56
C LEU A 227 -28.35 -0.73 4.11
N PRO A 228 -28.66 -1.88 3.47
CA PRO A 228 -29.70 -2.79 3.95
C PRO A 228 -29.37 -3.41 5.31
N SER A 229 -30.36 -4.02 5.95
CA SER A 229 -30.25 -4.58 7.30
C SER A 229 -29.21 -5.70 7.45
N GLU A 230 -28.73 -6.29 6.36
CA GLU A 230 -27.62 -7.25 6.41
C GLU A 230 -26.32 -6.65 6.98
N PHE A 231 -26.17 -5.32 6.98
CA PHE A 231 -25.03 -4.61 7.55
C PHE A 231 -25.21 -4.23 9.03
N ASP A 232 -26.40 -4.41 9.63
CA ASP A 232 -26.72 -3.93 10.99
C ASP A 232 -25.77 -4.49 12.06
N ARG A 233 -25.34 -5.74 11.90
CA ARG A 233 -24.37 -6.40 12.79
C ARG A 233 -23.01 -5.69 12.91
N TRP A 234 -22.71 -4.75 12.01
CA TRP A 234 -21.45 -4.01 11.96
C TRP A 234 -21.58 -2.56 12.43
N ARG A 235 -22.81 -2.07 12.62
CA ARG A 235 -23.12 -0.71 13.10
C ARG A 235 -22.92 -0.52 14.61
N MET A 236 -22.68 -1.62 15.33
CA MET A 236 -22.39 -1.67 16.77
C MET A 236 -20.89 -1.58 17.06
#